data_AF-A0A8J5RKR0-F1
#
_entry.id   AF-A0A8J5RKR0-F1
#
_cell.length_a   1.000
_cell.length_b   1.000
_cell.length_c   1.000
_cell.angle_alpha   90.00
_cell.angle_beta   90.00
_cell.angle_gamma   90.00
#
_symmetry.space_group_name_H-M   'P 1'
#
loop_
_entity.id
_entity.type
_entity.pdbx_description
1 polymer ?
#
loop_
_entity_poly.entity_id
_entity_poly.type
_entity_poly.pdbx_seq_one_letter_code
_entity_poly.pdbx_strand_id
1 'polypeptide(L)'
;MAAFAAHTGAATSLRLPSSTAILTSGGGGRRRRRWGAAAAASRVSTCSAAGRGTVVIGLAADSGCGKSTFMRRLTSVLGGEAVAPRGGNPDSNTLISDAATVVCLDDYHSLDRTGRKEKGVTALHPRANDFDLMYRQVKAIKEGRAVEKPIYNHATGLLDRPELITPPKILVLEGLHPMYDERVRGLLDFSIYLDVSNEVKFAWKIQRDMAERGHSLESIKASIEARKPDFDAYIDPQKQHADAVIEVLPTRLIPDDDDDDDDEGKVQRVKLIMKEGVKHFAPAYLFDEGSTISWIPCGRKLSCSYPGIKFAYFPDTYFGREARNT
;
A
#
# COMPACT_ATOMS: atom_id res chain seq x y z
N MET A 1 7.47 -5.03 50.06
CA MET A 1 6.44 -5.51 50.99
C MET A 1 5.45 -6.33 50.15
N ALA A 2 5.39 -7.66 50.39
CA ALA A 2 4.59 -8.73 49.72
C ALA A 2 4.76 -8.90 48.19
N ALA A 3 5.34 -9.95 47.58
CA ALA A 3 5.60 -11.38 47.83
C ALA A 3 4.45 -12.37 47.54
N PHE A 4 4.82 -13.44 46.77
CA PHE A 4 4.15 -14.73 46.45
C PHE A 4 3.08 -14.75 45.34
N ALA A 5 2.99 -15.75 44.43
CA ALA A 5 3.65 -17.06 44.32
C ALA A 5 3.66 -17.57 42.85
N ALA A 6 4.70 -18.33 42.52
CA ALA A 6 4.82 -19.13 41.30
C ALA A 6 4.01 -20.43 41.38
N HIS A 7 3.53 -20.93 40.24
CA HIS A 7 3.21 -22.35 40.05
C HIS A 7 3.77 -22.85 38.72
N THR A 8 4.63 -23.86 38.84
CA THR A 8 5.24 -24.70 37.82
C THR A 8 4.25 -25.80 37.40
N GLY A 9 4.25 -26.19 36.12
CA GLY A 9 3.41 -27.27 35.59
C GLY A 9 3.99 -27.84 34.31
N ALA A 10 4.32 -29.14 34.33
CA ALA A 10 5.18 -29.86 33.41
C ALA A 10 4.62 -30.11 32.00
N ALA A 11 5.55 -30.44 31.10
CA ALA A 11 5.36 -30.93 29.75
C ALA A 11 4.51 -32.21 29.67
N THR A 12 3.74 -32.37 28.60
CA THR A 12 3.26 -33.67 28.15
C THR A 12 3.15 -33.69 26.63
N SER A 13 4.01 -34.48 25.97
CA SER A 13 3.90 -34.78 24.55
C SER A 13 2.77 -35.79 24.32
N LEU A 14 1.84 -35.49 23.42
CA LEU A 14 0.84 -36.45 22.94
C LEU A 14 1.22 -36.88 21.52
N ARG A 15 1.81 -38.08 21.43
CA ARG A 15 1.91 -38.87 20.20
C ARG A 15 0.58 -39.58 19.97
N LEU A 16 0.07 -39.50 18.74
CA LEU A 16 -1.09 -40.30 18.30
C LEU A 16 -0.62 -41.70 17.87
N PRO A 17 -1.39 -42.78 18.17
CA PRO A 17 -0.95 -44.15 17.95
C PRO A 17 -1.18 -44.62 16.51
N SER A 18 -0.18 -45.34 15.98
CA SER A 18 -0.24 -46.12 14.74
C SER A 18 -1.07 -47.38 14.94
N SER A 19 -2.04 -47.61 14.05
CA SER A 19 -2.92 -48.77 14.05
C SER A 19 -2.17 -50.02 13.56
N THR A 20 -2.06 -51.03 14.42
CA THR A 20 -1.57 -52.37 14.12
C THR A 20 -2.72 -53.23 13.61
N ALA A 21 -2.62 -53.76 12.38
CA ALA A 21 -3.53 -54.79 11.89
C ALA A 21 -2.88 -56.17 12.07
N ILE A 22 -3.54 -57.01 12.88
CA ILE A 22 -3.25 -58.42 13.11
C ILE A 22 -3.97 -59.22 12.00
N LEU A 23 -3.26 -60.10 11.30
CA LEU A 23 -3.87 -61.14 10.47
C LEU A 23 -3.25 -62.51 10.78
N THR A 24 -4.15 -63.45 11.03
CA THR A 24 -3.97 -64.80 11.52
C THR A 24 -3.50 -65.77 10.43
N SER A 25 -2.81 -66.82 10.87
CA SER A 25 -2.30 -67.92 10.05
C SER A 25 -3.38 -68.95 9.71
N GLY A 26 -3.33 -69.48 8.48
CA GLY A 26 -4.10 -70.64 8.02
C GLY A 26 -3.46 -71.23 6.77
N GLY A 27 -3.04 -72.49 6.83
CA GLY A 27 -2.23 -73.16 5.81
C GLY A 27 -3.00 -73.72 4.61
N GLY A 28 -2.26 -74.09 3.56
CA GLY A 28 -2.77 -74.84 2.41
C GLY A 28 -1.93 -74.61 1.15
N GLY A 29 -1.06 -75.56 0.80
CA GLY A 29 -0.15 -75.45 -0.34
C GLY A 29 -0.84 -75.61 -1.71
N ARG A 30 -0.39 -74.81 -2.69
CA ARG A 30 -0.33 -75.18 -4.12
C ARG A 30 0.54 -74.17 -4.88
N ARG A 31 1.58 -74.66 -5.56
CA ARG A 31 2.42 -73.92 -6.50
C ARG A 31 1.59 -73.40 -7.68
N ARG A 32 1.65 -72.09 -8.00
CA ARG A 32 1.59 -71.59 -9.38
C ARG A 32 1.96 -70.10 -9.51
N ARG A 33 2.95 -69.88 -10.38
CA ARG A 33 3.23 -68.72 -11.25
C ARG A 33 3.34 -67.32 -10.61
N ARG A 34 4.57 -66.80 -10.65
CA ARG A 34 4.94 -65.39 -10.51
C ARG A 34 4.06 -64.49 -11.38
N TRP A 35 3.39 -63.54 -10.74
CA TRP A 35 2.90 -62.31 -11.35
C TRP A 35 3.58 -61.17 -10.59
N GLY A 36 4.25 -60.26 -11.30
CA GLY A 36 4.92 -59.11 -10.70
C GLY A 36 3.89 -58.22 -10.02
N ALA A 37 4.01 -58.06 -8.70
CA ALA A 37 3.29 -57.04 -7.97
C ALA A 37 3.89 -55.68 -8.33
N ALA A 38 3.20 -54.93 -9.20
CA ALA A 38 3.42 -53.50 -9.27
C ALA A 38 2.97 -52.91 -7.93
N ALA A 39 3.92 -52.47 -7.12
CA ALA A 39 3.65 -51.74 -5.90
C ALA A 39 2.89 -50.47 -6.29
N ALA A 40 1.58 -50.45 -6.07
CA ALA A 40 0.79 -49.23 -6.10
C ALA A 40 1.23 -48.38 -4.91
N ALA A 41 2.23 -47.54 -5.13
CA ALA A 41 2.56 -46.48 -4.20
C ALA A 41 1.34 -45.55 -4.14
N SER A 42 0.60 -45.57 -3.02
CA SER A 42 -0.41 -44.54 -2.77
C SER A 42 0.34 -43.23 -2.63
N ARG A 43 0.45 -42.47 -3.71
CA ARG A 43 0.79 -41.06 -3.63
C ARG A 43 -0.39 -40.40 -2.95
N VAL A 44 -0.25 -40.16 -1.65
CA VAL A 44 -1.06 -39.15 -0.98
C VAL A 44 -0.61 -37.83 -1.60
N SER A 45 -1.27 -37.43 -2.68
CA SER A 45 -1.25 -36.05 -3.13
C SER A 45 -2.04 -35.27 -2.10
N THR A 46 -1.35 -34.76 -1.08
CA THR A 46 -1.86 -33.62 -0.32
C THR A 46 -1.99 -32.47 -1.30
N CYS A 47 -3.19 -32.32 -1.88
CA CYS A 47 -3.62 -31.06 -2.43
C CYS A 47 -3.75 -30.09 -1.25
N SER A 48 -2.63 -29.48 -0.86
CA SER A 48 -2.69 -28.18 -0.23
C SER A 48 -3.49 -27.32 -1.21
N ALA A 49 -4.67 -26.86 -0.80
CA ALA A 49 -5.33 -25.80 -1.53
C ALA A 49 -4.29 -24.70 -1.68
N ALA A 50 -3.85 -24.42 -2.90
CA ALA A 50 -2.99 -23.29 -3.17
C ALA A 50 -3.72 -22.09 -2.57
N GLY A 51 -3.28 -21.65 -1.40
CA GLY A 51 -3.86 -20.50 -0.73
C GLY A 51 -3.84 -19.38 -1.75
N ARG A 52 -4.94 -18.64 -1.87
CA ARG A 52 -5.03 -17.48 -2.76
C ARG A 52 -3.72 -16.70 -2.63
N GLY A 53 -3.00 -16.53 -3.75
CA GLY A 53 -1.73 -15.81 -3.75
C GLY A 53 -1.88 -14.42 -3.17
N THR A 54 -0.80 -13.87 -2.61
CA THR A 54 -0.82 -12.50 -2.09
C THR A 54 -1.18 -11.52 -3.19
N VAL A 55 -2.20 -10.69 -2.95
CA VAL A 55 -2.54 -9.55 -3.82
C VAL A 55 -1.64 -8.38 -3.46
N VAL A 56 -1.03 -7.74 -4.44
CA VAL A 56 -0.12 -6.60 -4.23
C VAL A 56 -0.75 -5.32 -4.77
N ILE A 57 -0.88 -4.31 -3.91
CA ILE A 57 -1.42 -2.99 -4.26
C ILE A 57 -0.29 -1.97 -4.16
N GLY A 58 -0.08 -1.14 -5.19
CA GLY A 58 0.83 0.00 -5.14
C GLY A 58 0.09 1.28 -4.81
N LEU A 59 0.59 2.08 -3.87
CA LEU A 59 0.10 3.42 -3.57
C LEU A 59 1.24 4.43 -3.67
N ALA A 60 1.27 5.20 -4.76
CA ALA A 60 2.18 6.34 -4.87
C ALA A 60 1.57 7.57 -4.21
N ALA A 61 2.31 8.16 -3.29
CA ALA A 61 1.96 9.43 -2.67
C ALA A 61 3.23 10.15 -2.22
N ASP A 62 3.27 11.47 -2.39
CA ASP A 62 4.33 12.28 -1.82
C ASP A 62 4.11 12.51 -0.31
N SER A 63 5.19 12.87 0.37
CA SER A 63 5.17 13.23 1.78
C SER A 63 4.25 14.43 2.03
N GLY A 64 3.40 14.32 3.06
CA GLY A 64 2.48 15.39 3.45
C GLY A 64 1.18 15.47 2.64
N CYS A 65 0.93 14.52 1.73
CA CYS A 65 -0.26 14.53 0.86
C CYS A 65 -1.50 13.81 1.44
N GLY A 66 -1.52 13.53 2.75
CA GLY A 66 -2.62 12.77 3.37
C GLY A 66 -2.51 11.24 3.23
N LYS A 67 -1.35 10.73 2.79
CA LYS A 67 -0.98 9.31 2.68
C LYS A 67 -1.38 8.47 3.89
N SER A 68 -1.06 8.89 5.11
CA SER A 68 -1.45 8.17 6.34
C SER A 68 -2.97 8.12 6.54
N THR A 69 -3.69 9.18 6.15
CA THR A 69 -5.16 9.22 6.20
C THR A 69 -5.77 8.30 5.16
N PHE A 70 -5.23 8.29 3.93
CA PHE A 70 -5.64 7.37 2.88
C PHE A 70 -5.40 5.91 3.30
N MET A 71 -4.21 5.61 3.81
CA MET A 71 -3.84 4.27 4.28
C MET A 71 -4.74 3.77 5.40
N ARG A 72 -5.09 4.63 6.39
CA ARG A 72 -6.04 4.27 7.45
C ARG A 72 -7.43 3.93 6.92
N ARG A 73 -7.92 4.66 5.90
CA ARG A 73 -9.20 4.34 5.25
C ARG A 73 -9.10 3.03 4.48
N LEU A 74 -8.00 2.80 3.75
CA LEU A 74 -7.77 1.57 3.00
C LEU A 74 -7.73 0.36 3.95
N THR A 75 -6.92 0.39 5.00
CA THR A 75 -6.81 -0.72 5.95
C THR A 75 -8.12 -0.96 6.71
N SER A 76 -8.87 0.09 7.06
CA SER A 76 -10.20 -0.04 7.65
C SER A 76 -11.19 -0.78 6.75
N VAL A 77 -11.08 -0.65 5.43
CA VAL A 77 -11.92 -1.40 4.47
C VAL A 77 -11.41 -2.83 4.31
N LEU A 78 -10.09 -3.02 4.26
CA LEU A 78 -9.47 -4.33 4.03
C LEU A 78 -9.56 -5.26 5.25
N GLY A 79 -9.64 -4.72 6.46
CA GLY A 79 -9.93 -5.47 7.67
C GLY A 79 -8.98 -5.13 8.81
N GLY A 80 -9.55 -4.55 9.87
CA GLY A 80 -8.92 -4.36 11.18
C GLY A 80 -8.09 -3.09 11.34
N GLU A 81 -7.70 -2.83 12.58
CA GLU A 81 -6.73 -1.80 12.93
C GLU A 81 -5.33 -2.29 12.55
N ALA A 82 -4.62 -1.55 11.69
CA ALA A 82 -3.26 -1.89 11.31
C ALA A 82 -2.29 -1.39 12.38
N VAL A 83 -1.50 -2.29 12.97
CA VAL A 83 -0.59 -2.01 14.08
C VAL A 83 0.85 -2.32 13.70
N ALA A 84 1.80 -1.67 14.37
CA ALA A 84 3.22 -1.99 14.20
C ALA A 84 3.53 -3.44 14.65
N PRO A 85 4.58 -4.08 14.08
CA PRO A 85 4.99 -5.43 14.47
C PRO A 85 5.26 -5.55 15.98
N ARG A 86 4.55 -6.45 16.66
CA ARG A 86 4.72 -6.65 18.11
C ARG A 86 6.11 -7.18 18.43
N GLY A 87 6.82 -6.50 19.32
CA GLY A 87 8.17 -6.88 19.76
C GLY A 87 9.27 -6.62 18.71
N GLY A 88 8.95 -5.90 17.63
CA GLY A 88 9.91 -5.45 16.62
C GLY A 88 10.60 -4.14 16.98
N ASN A 89 11.30 -3.56 16.00
CA ASN A 89 11.87 -2.22 16.12
C ASN A 89 10.74 -1.19 16.33
N PRO A 90 10.78 -0.33 17.37
CA PRO A 90 9.75 0.68 17.62
C PRO A 90 9.62 1.70 16.50
N ASP A 91 10.66 1.88 15.68
CA ASP A 91 10.68 2.79 14.53
C ASP A 91 10.36 2.08 13.20
N SER A 92 9.83 0.85 13.25
CA SER A 92 9.38 0.13 12.04
C SER A 92 8.25 0.90 11.35
N ASN A 93 8.35 0.99 10.02
CA ASN A 93 7.33 1.62 9.17
C ASN A 93 6.25 0.64 8.72
N THR A 94 6.38 -0.64 9.07
CA THR A 94 5.43 -1.68 8.68
C THR A 94 4.16 -1.57 9.51
N LEU A 95 3.00 -1.70 8.87
CA LEU A 95 1.72 -1.85 9.57
C LEU A 95 1.09 -3.18 9.18
N ILE A 96 0.65 -3.95 10.18
CA ILE A 96 0.09 -5.29 9.99
C ILE A 96 -1.34 -5.31 10.53
N SER A 97 -2.26 -5.82 9.73
CA SER A 97 -3.62 -6.20 10.15
C SER A 97 -3.89 -7.67 9.80
N ASP A 98 -5.06 -8.18 10.18
CA ASP A 98 -5.49 -9.56 9.88
C ASP A 98 -5.59 -9.86 8.37
N ALA A 99 -5.71 -8.81 7.55
CA ALA A 99 -5.92 -8.91 6.11
C ALA A 99 -4.80 -8.30 5.28
N ALA A 100 -4.13 -7.26 5.78
CA ALA A 100 -3.17 -6.50 5.00
C ALA A 100 -1.86 -6.25 5.76
N THR A 101 -0.75 -6.26 5.03
CA THR A 101 0.52 -5.70 5.49
C THR A 101 0.87 -4.51 4.60
N VAL A 102 1.15 -3.38 5.23
CA VAL A 102 1.61 -2.15 4.57
C VAL A 102 3.12 -2.05 4.75
N VAL A 103 3.83 -1.84 3.64
CA VAL A 103 5.27 -1.64 3.61
C VAL A 103 5.55 -0.24 3.06
N CYS A 104 6.30 0.55 3.83
CA CYS A 104 6.82 1.84 3.40
C CYS A 104 8.03 1.62 2.47
N LEU A 105 8.01 2.23 1.29
CA LEU A 105 9.09 2.04 0.31
C LEU A 105 10.39 2.78 0.67
N ASP A 106 10.36 3.71 1.62
CA ASP A 106 11.56 4.33 2.18
C ASP A 106 12.49 3.28 2.83
N ASP A 107 11.94 2.14 3.27
CA ASP A 107 12.74 1.01 3.78
C ASP A 107 13.71 0.47 2.72
N TYR A 108 13.41 0.65 1.43
CA TYR A 108 14.26 0.26 0.31
C TYR A 108 15.23 1.38 -0.13
N HIS A 109 15.47 2.41 0.69
CA HIS A 109 16.54 3.35 0.41
C HIS A 109 17.91 2.63 0.33
N SER A 110 18.66 2.91 -0.73
CA SER A 110 20.06 2.47 -0.86
C SER A 110 21.04 3.43 -0.17
N LEU A 111 20.58 4.64 0.17
CA LEU A 111 21.34 5.69 0.84
C LEU A 111 20.57 6.21 2.03
N ASP A 112 21.22 6.24 3.20
CA ASP A 112 20.69 6.92 4.38
C ASP A 112 20.68 8.45 4.20
N ARG A 113 20.19 9.17 5.22
CA ARG A 113 20.08 10.64 5.17
C ARG A 113 21.42 11.33 4.92
N THR A 114 22.50 10.83 5.51
CA THR A 114 23.85 11.39 5.38
C THR A 114 24.42 11.08 4.00
N GLY A 115 24.31 9.82 3.54
CA GLY A 115 24.79 9.39 2.23
C GLY A 115 24.09 10.11 1.07
N ARG A 116 22.80 10.43 1.21
CA ARG A 116 22.08 11.29 0.25
C ARG A 116 22.66 12.70 0.19
N LYS A 117 22.96 13.30 1.36
CA LYS A 117 23.56 14.64 1.46
C LYS A 117 24.96 14.68 0.83
N GLU A 118 25.80 13.69 1.12
CA GLU A 118 27.15 13.58 0.56
C GLU A 118 27.15 13.42 -0.97
N LYS A 119 26.18 12.67 -1.51
CA LYS A 119 26.04 12.46 -2.96
C LYS A 119 25.25 13.55 -3.68
N GLY A 120 24.69 14.52 -2.95
CA GLY A 120 23.86 15.59 -3.51
C GLY A 120 22.60 15.09 -4.21
N VAL A 121 21.98 14.02 -3.68
CA VAL A 121 20.75 13.43 -4.25
C VAL A 121 19.61 13.47 -3.23
N THR A 122 18.38 13.69 -3.69
CA THR A 122 17.20 13.64 -2.82
C THR A 122 16.70 12.20 -2.62
N ALA A 123 15.70 12.00 -1.74
CA ALA A 123 15.01 10.70 -1.63
C ALA A 123 14.18 10.36 -2.90
N LEU A 124 13.79 11.39 -3.66
CA LEU A 124 12.99 11.24 -4.88
C LEU A 124 13.84 10.71 -6.02
N HIS A 125 15.16 10.95 -5.97
CA HIS A 125 16.06 10.49 -7.01
C HIS A 125 16.19 8.95 -6.97
N PRO A 126 16.01 8.25 -8.11
CA PRO A 126 16.08 6.79 -8.20
C PRO A 126 17.37 6.16 -7.63
N ARG A 127 18.53 6.81 -7.80
CA ARG A 127 19.82 6.43 -7.22
C ARG A 127 19.83 6.29 -5.69
N ALA A 128 18.87 6.87 -4.98
CA ALA A 128 18.73 6.74 -3.54
C ALA A 128 17.90 5.52 -3.11
N ASN A 129 17.42 4.70 -4.05
CA ASN A 129 16.55 3.56 -3.82
C ASN A 129 17.16 2.28 -4.42
N ASP A 130 16.98 1.14 -3.75
CA ASP A 130 17.39 -0.19 -4.20
C ASP A 130 16.20 -0.94 -4.80
N PHE A 131 15.95 -0.70 -6.09
CA PHE A 131 14.88 -1.36 -6.83
C PHE A 131 15.11 -2.86 -7.05
N ASP A 132 16.37 -3.32 -7.02
CA ASP A 132 16.69 -4.75 -7.15
C ASP A 132 16.31 -5.53 -5.90
N LEU A 133 16.55 -4.96 -4.71
CA LEU A 133 16.08 -5.50 -3.46
C LEU A 133 14.55 -5.45 -3.37
N MET A 134 13.95 -4.31 -3.72
CA MET A 134 12.49 -4.14 -3.74
C MET A 134 11.82 -5.20 -4.62
N TYR A 135 12.24 -5.33 -5.89
CA TYR A 135 11.69 -6.32 -6.82
C TYR A 135 11.83 -7.75 -6.28
N ARG A 136 13.02 -8.15 -5.81
CA ARG A 136 13.25 -9.50 -5.28
C ARG A 136 12.36 -9.81 -4.10
N GLN A 137 12.19 -8.87 -3.18
CA GLN A 137 11.40 -9.09 -1.97
C GLN A 137 9.89 -9.07 -2.23
N VAL A 138 9.39 -8.12 -3.03
CA VAL A 138 7.99 -8.08 -3.42
C VAL A 138 7.60 -9.35 -4.19
N LYS A 139 8.46 -9.80 -5.11
CA LYS A 139 8.24 -11.06 -5.83
C LYS A 139 8.21 -12.25 -4.89
N ALA A 140 9.15 -12.33 -3.94
CA ALA A 140 9.19 -13.40 -2.96
C ALA A 140 7.92 -13.45 -2.10
N ILE A 141 7.46 -12.29 -1.63
CA ILE A 141 6.20 -12.18 -0.87
C ILE A 141 5.03 -12.64 -1.72
N LYS A 142 4.92 -12.17 -2.98
CA LYS A 142 3.85 -12.57 -3.90
C LYS A 142 3.80 -14.08 -4.15
N GLU A 143 4.96 -14.72 -4.15
CA GLU A 143 5.14 -16.18 -4.29
C GLU A 143 5.00 -16.94 -2.96
N GLY A 144 4.60 -16.28 -1.86
CA GLY A 144 4.37 -16.92 -0.56
C GLY A 144 5.65 -17.19 0.24
N ARG A 145 6.73 -16.45 0.01
CA ARG A 145 8.00 -16.56 0.74
C ARG A 145 8.25 -15.32 1.61
N ALA A 146 8.60 -15.56 2.87
CA ALA A 146 8.98 -14.49 3.80
C ALA A 146 10.32 -13.84 3.43
N VAL A 147 10.53 -12.59 3.85
CA VAL A 147 11.72 -11.80 3.53
C VAL A 147 12.23 -11.03 4.75
N GLU A 148 13.53 -10.81 4.80
CA GLU A 148 14.18 -9.89 5.76
C GLU A 148 14.22 -8.50 5.14
N LYS A 149 13.18 -7.70 5.39
CA LYS A 149 13.06 -6.35 4.85
C LYS A 149 13.85 -5.37 5.73
N PRO A 150 14.73 -4.52 5.18
CA PRO A 150 15.36 -3.43 5.94
C PRO A 150 14.33 -2.49 6.59
N ILE A 151 14.79 -1.67 7.52
CA ILE A 151 13.98 -0.62 8.14
C ILE A 151 14.71 0.70 7.94
N TYR A 152 14.05 1.69 7.34
CA TYR A 152 14.53 3.05 7.31
C TYR A 152 13.99 3.82 8.52
N ASN A 153 14.86 4.09 9.49
CA ASN A 153 14.47 4.77 10.71
C ASN A 153 14.36 6.28 10.44
N HIS A 154 13.13 6.82 10.43
CA HIS A 154 12.90 8.24 10.17
C HIS A 154 13.41 9.16 11.29
N ALA A 155 13.56 8.67 12.53
CA ALA A 155 14.07 9.45 13.64
C ALA A 155 15.58 9.68 13.50
N THR A 156 16.34 8.60 13.29
CA THR A 156 17.81 8.66 13.17
C THR A 156 18.25 9.03 11.75
N GLY A 157 17.44 8.70 10.74
CA GLY A 157 17.76 8.84 9.32
C GLY A 157 18.66 7.74 8.78
N LEU A 158 18.82 6.61 9.49
CA LEU A 158 19.71 5.49 9.17
C LEU A 158 18.92 4.24 8.71
N LEU A 159 19.64 3.27 8.14
CA LEU A 159 19.12 1.95 7.82
C LEU A 159 19.40 0.99 9.00
N ASP A 160 18.33 0.57 9.66
CA ASP A 160 18.36 -0.32 10.81
C ASP A 160 18.40 -1.81 10.38
N ARG A 161 18.53 -2.70 11.37
CA ARG A 161 18.49 -4.14 11.13
C ARG A 161 17.16 -4.55 10.48
N PRO A 162 17.19 -5.52 9.54
CA PRO A 162 15.97 -6.01 8.91
C PRO A 162 14.96 -6.61 9.90
N GLU A 163 13.70 -6.60 9.48
CA GLU A 163 12.60 -7.32 10.10
C GLU A 163 12.03 -8.38 9.15
N LEU A 164 11.53 -9.47 9.74
CA LEU A 164 10.90 -10.53 9.00
C LEU A 164 9.47 -10.13 8.59
N ILE A 165 9.23 -10.06 7.29
CA ILE A 165 7.89 -9.89 6.71
C ILE A 165 7.40 -11.23 6.20
N THR A 166 6.28 -11.70 6.73
CA THR A 166 5.59 -12.89 6.25
C THR A 166 4.55 -12.52 5.18
N PRO A 167 4.27 -13.41 4.20
CA PRO A 167 3.32 -13.11 3.13
C PRO A 167 1.90 -12.86 3.65
N PRO A 168 1.32 -11.66 3.41
CA PRO A 168 -0.06 -11.37 3.80
C PRO A 168 -1.04 -11.85 2.72
N LYS A 169 -2.35 -11.73 2.99
CA LYS A 169 -3.37 -11.84 1.92
C LYS A 169 -3.27 -10.66 0.96
N ILE A 170 -3.07 -9.45 1.50
CA ILE A 170 -2.91 -8.22 0.74
C ILE A 170 -1.61 -7.52 1.20
N LEU A 171 -0.71 -7.27 0.27
CA LEU A 171 0.48 -6.45 0.47
C LEU A 171 0.22 -5.07 -0.13
N VAL A 172 0.36 -4.01 0.66
CA VAL A 172 0.30 -2.64 0.16
C VAL A 172 1.70 -2.05 0.17
N LEU A 173 2.21 -1.69 -1.00
CA LEU A 173 3.47 -0.98 -1.19
C LEU A 173 3.18 0.50 -1.30
N GLU A 174 3.62 1.26 -0.31
CA GLU A 174 3.28 2.66 -0.20
C GLU A 174 4.56 3.51 -0.16
N GLY A 175 4.64 4.52 -1.00
CA GLY A 175 5.73 5.49 -0.95
C GLY A 175 5.92 6.25 -2.25
N LEU A 176 7.15 6.71 -2.48
CA LEU A 176 7.48 7.56 -3.63
C LEU A 176 7.58 6.80 -4.96
N HIS A 177 7.99 5.53 -4.96
CA HIS A 177 8.34 4.80 -6.20
C HIS A 177 7.67 3.43 -6.44
N PRO A 178 6.42 3.17 -6.04
CA PRO A 178 5.80 1.84 -6.21
C PRO A 178 5.64 1.43 -7.68
N MET A 179 5.58 2.39 -8.61
CA MET A 179 5.34 2.15 -10.04
C MET A 179 6.52 2.57 -10.93
N TYR A 180 7.62 3.03 -10.34
CA TYR A 180 8.79 3.53 -11.06
C TYR A 180 9.48 2.39 -11.84
N ASP A 181 9.91 1.33 -11.14
CA ASP A 181 10.56 0.17 -11.75
C ASP A 181 9.51 -0.73 -12.43
N GLU A 182 9.72 -1.02 -13.72
CA GLU A 182 8.79 -1.82 -14.53
C GLU A 182 8.60 -3.24 -13.98
N ARG A 183 9.64 -3.83 -13.37
CA ARG A 183 9.56 -5.19 -12.81
C ARG A 183 8.68 -5.21 -11.57
N VAL A 184 8.79 -4.19 -10.72
CA VAL A 184 7.90 -4.03 -9.55
C VAL A 184 6.48 -3.75 -10.01
N ARG A 185 6.31 -2.86 -11.01
CA ARG A 185 5.01 -2.53 -11.61
C ARG A 185 4.29 -3.77 -12.15
N GLY A 186 5.02 -4.67 -12.81
CA GLY A 186 4.48 -5.95 -13.30
C GLY A 186 4.04 -6.93 -12.21
N LEU A 187 4.37 -6.68 -10.94
CA LEU A 187 3.91 -7.45 -9.78
C LEU A 187 2.68 -6.85 -9.11
N LEU A 188 2.26 -5.63 -9.45
CA LEU A 188 1.09 -5.00 -8.87
C LEU A 188 -0.19 -5.57 -9.48
N ASP A 189 -1.17 -5.88 -8.63
CA ASP A 189 -2.52 -6.29 -9.04
C ASP A 189 -3.48 -5.09 -9.12
N PHE A 190 -3.18 -4.00 -8.42
CA PHE A 190 -3.87 -2.72 -8.52
C PHE A 190 -2.94 -1.57 -8.12
N SER A 191 -3.06 -0.42 -8.78
CA SER A 191 -2.17 0.73 -8.57
C SER A 191 -2.96 2.02 -8.35
N ILE A 192 -2.59 2.77 -7.33
CA ILE A 192 -3.21 4.03 -6.92
C ILE A 192 -2.15 5.13 -6.91
N TYR A 193 -2.48 6.31 -7.45
CA TYR A 193 -1.65 7.50 -7.33
C TYR A 193 -2.44 8.63 -6.66
N LEU A 194 -1.88 9.24 -5.63
CA LEU A 194 -2.44 10.40 -4.96
C LEU A 194 -1.74 11.66 -5.47
N ASP A 195 -2.40 12.37 -6.39
CA ASP A 195 -1.91 13.61 -6.99
C ASP A 195 -2.49 14.80 -6.22
N VAL A 196 -1.65 15.58 -5.56
CA VAL A 196 -2.09 16.77 -4.82
C VAL A 196 -1.40 17.97 -5.46
N SER A 197 -2.19 18.96 -5.87
CA SER A 197 -1.66 20.15 -6.52
C SER A 197 -0.68 20.90 -5.62
N ASN A 198 0.26 21.63 -6.21
CA ASN A 198 1.25 22.38 -5.43
C ASN A 198 0.58 23.43 -4.53
N GLU A 199 -0.50 24.06 -5.00
CA GLU A 199 -1.29 25.04 -4.25
C GLU A 199 -1.90 24.38 -3.00
N VAL A 200 -2.51 23.20 -3.14
CA VAL A 200 -3.09 22.47 -2.00
C VAL A 200 -2.00 21.97 -1.04
N LYS A 201 -0.89 21.41 -1.57
CA LYS A 201 0.25 20.99 -0.75
C LYS A 201 0.82 22.18 0.04
N PHE A 202 0.87 23.35 -0.57
CA PHE A 202 1.37 24.56 0.05
C PHE A 202 0.43 25.04 1.16
N ALA A 203 -0.87 25.16 0.90
CA ALA A 203 -1.87 25.51 1.89
C ALA A 203 -1.86 24.56 3.10
N TRP A 204 -1.82 23.25 2.88
CA TRP A 204 -1.74 22.26 3.96
C TRP A 204 -0.45 22.35 4.77
N LYS A 205 0.68 22.64 4.12
CA LYS A 205 1.96 22.85 4.80
C LYS A 205 1.97 24.12 5.64
N ILE A 206 1.44 25.22 5.13
CA ILE A 206 1.27 26.46 5.89
C ILE A 206 0.42 26.19 7.13
N GLN A 207 -0.79 25.65 6.95
CA GLN A 207 -1.71 25.43 8.06
C GLN A 207 -1.12 24.51 9.13
N ARG A 208 -0.38 23.48 8.73
CA ARG A 208 0.30 22.57 9.67
C ARG A 208 1.51 23.21 10.34
N ASP A 209 2.41 23.83 9.58
CA ASP A 209 3.71 24.29 10.08
C ASP A 209 3.62 25.64 10.82
N MET A 210 2.64 26.50 10.48
CA MET A 210 2.29 27.68 11.29
C MET A 210 1.69 27.28 12.65
N ALA A 211 0.97 26.15 12.72
CA ALA A 211 0.42 25.64 13.97
C ALA A 211 1.48 24.97 14.87
N GLU A 212 2.53 24.37 14.30
CA GLU A 212 3.43 23.49 15.07
C GLU A 212 4.89 24.00 15.24
N ARG A 213 5.51 24.78 14.33
CA ARG A 213 6.99 24.93 14.36
C ARG A 213 7.67 26.25 13.95
N GLY A 214 6.95 27.34 13.66
CA GLY A 214 7.61 28.66 13.48
C GLY A 214 8.61 28.73 12.31
N HIS A 215 8.48 27.85 11.31
CA HIS A 215 9.24 27.97 10.06
C HIS A 215 8.69 29.14 9.23
N SER A 216 9.58 29.92 8.60
CA SER A 216 9.14 31.03 7.74
C SER A 216 8.52 30.50 6.44
N LEU A 217 7.53 31.23 5.92
CA LEU A 217 6.82 30.88 4.69
C LEU A 217 7.77 30.77 3.49
N GLU A 218 8.84 31.54 3.48
CA GLU A 218 9.93 31.49 2.48
C GLU A 218 10.69 30.16 2.53
N SER A 219 10.94 29.61 3.73
CA SER A 219 11.65 28.34 3.88
C SER A 219 10.83 27.17 3.33
N ILE A 220 9.52 27.20 3.53
CA ILE A 220 8.58 26.19 3.00
C ILE A 220 8.55 26.28 1.46
N LYS A 221 8.40 27.49 0.90
CA LYS A 221 8.43 27.70 -0.56
C LYS A 221 9.75 27.20 -1.17
N ALA A 222 10.88 27.57 -0.58
CA ALA A 222 12.20 27.15 -1.05
C ALA A 222 12.37 25.62 -1.02
N SER A 223 11.84 24.94 -0.01
CA SER A 223 11.90 23.47 0.08
C SER A 223 11.06 22.79 -1.02
N ILE A 224 9.89 23.33 -1.35
CA ILE A 224 9.04 22.81 -2.42
C ILE A 224 9.72 23.00 -3.77
N GLU A 225 10.20 24.21 -4.05
CA GLU A 225 10.90 24.54 -5.30
C GLU A 225 12.16 23.67 -5.49
N ALA A 226 12.95 23.46 -4.43
CA ALA A 226 14.14 22.63 -4.51
C ALA A 226 13.84 21.15 -4.82
N ARG A 227 12.64 20.65 -4.48
CA ARG A 227 12.21 19.26 -4.74
C ARG A 227 11.51 19.09 -6.07
N LYS A 228 11.00 20.17 -6.66
CA LYS A 228 10.18 20.13 -7.87
C LYS A 228 10.86 19.44 -9.06
N PRO A 229 12.15 19.69 -9.39
CA PRO A 229 12.80 19.01 -10.50
C PRO A 229 12.80 17.47 -10.38
N ASP A 230 13.16 16.95 -9.21
CA ASP A 230 13.15 15.50 -8.98
C ASP A 230 11.73 14.93 -8.91
N PHE A 231 10.76 15.71 -8.40
CA PHE A 231 9.36 15.30 -8.38
C PHE A 231 8.81 15.14 -9.79
N ASP A 232 8.95 16.18 -10.62
CA ASP A 232 8.46 16.18 -12.00
C ASP A 232 9.17 15.12 -12.85
N ALA A 233 10.44 14.83 -12.56
CA ALA A 233 11.23 13.84 -13.31
C ALA A 233 10.94 12.38 -12.91
N TYR A 234 10.72 12.10 -11.62
CA TYR A 234 10.73 10.71 -11.11
C TYR A 234 9.45 10.28 -10.40
N ILE A 235 8.66 11.21 -9.88
CA ILE A 235 7.46 10.92 -9.10
C ILE A 235 6.21 11.10 -9.96
N ASP A 236 5.99 12.31 -10.49
CA ASP A 236 4.81 12.66 -11.29
C ASP A 236 4.55 11.70 -12.47
N PRO A 237 5.55 11.24 -13.23
CA PRO A 237 5.31 10.37 -14.37
C PRO A 237 4.65 9.04 -14.00
N GLN A 238 4.75 8.58 -12.75
CA GLN A 238 4.16 7.31 -12.31
C GLN A 238 2.62 7.29 -12.39
N LYS A 239 1.96 8.45 -12.38
CA LYS A 239 0.49 8.53 -12.48
C LYS A 239 -0.06 7.95 -13.79
N GLN A 240 0.74 7.95 -14.85
CA GLN A 240 0.39 7.30 -16.12
C GLN A 240 0.23 5.78 -15.99
N HIS A 241 0.79 5.17 -14.93
CA HIS A 241 0.75 3.73 -14.67
C HIS A 241 -0.36 3.32 -13.69
N ALA A 242 -0.89 4.24 -12.89
CA ALA A 242 -1.92 3.95 -11.89
C ALA A 242 -3.27 3.57 -12.52
N ASP A 243 -3.98 2.62 -11.92
CA ASP A 243 -5.34 2.22 -12.31
C ASP A 243 -6.38 3.24 -11.84
N ALA A 244 -6.12 3.85 -10.67
CA ALA A 244 -6.89 4.96 -10.13
C ALA A 244 -5.97 6.11 -9.70
N VAL A 245 -6.32 7.34 -10.08
CA VAL A 245 -5.67 8.57 -9.62
C VAL A 245 -6.67 9.41 -8.84
N ILE A 246 -6.28 9.85 -7.64
CA ILE A 246 -7.04 10.83 -6.88
C ILE A 246 -6.31 12.14 -6.98
N GLU A 247 -6.88 13.08 -7.73
CA GLU A 247 -6.30 14.41 -7.97
C GLU A 247 -7.00 15.44 -7.09
N VAL A 248 -6.26 16.08 -6.20
CA VAL A 248 -6.76 17.09 -5.25
C VAL A 248 -6.31 18.48 -5.70
N LEU A 249 -7.29 19.33 -6.00
CA LEU A 249 -7.11 20.66 -6.58
C LEU A 249 -7.82 21.72 -5.73
N PRO A 250 -7.44 23.01 -5.84
CA PRO A 250 -8.21 24.10 -5.26
C PRO A 250 -9.65 24.08 -5.76
N THR A 251 -10.58 24.51 -4.89
CA THR A 251 -11.99 24.62 -5.24
C THR A 251 -12.21 25.62 -6.38
N ARG A 252 -13.34 25.47 -7.07
CA ARG A 252 -13.84 26.47 -8.04
C ARG A 252 -15.20 27.03 -7.62
N LEU A 253 -15.66 26.68 -6.42
CA LEU A 253 -16.97 27.11 -5.91
C LEU A 253 -16.90 28.46 -5.18
N ILE A 254 -15.72 28.82 -4.70
CA ILE A 254 -15.42 30.08 -4.03
C ILE A 254 -14.47 30.83 -4.99
N PRO A 255 -14.86 31.99 -5.56
CA PRO A 255 -13.98 32.84 -6.35
C PRO A 255 -12.91 33.45 -5.44
N ASP A 256 -11.67 33.57 -5.95
CA ASP A 256 -10.49 34.23 -5.37
C ASP A 256 -10.57 34.42 -3.85
N ASP A 257 -9.99 33.47 -3.09
CA ASP A 257 -9.82 33.54 -1.64
C ASP A 257 -9.23 34.93 -1.29
N ASP A 258 -10.09 35.90 -0.93
CA ASP A 258 -9.66 37.18 -0.38
C ASP A 258 -8.81 36.84 0.85
N ASP A 259 -7.61 37.43 0.93
CA ASP A 259 -6.47 37.11 1.82
C ASP A 259 -6.75 37.09 3.35
N ASP A 260 -8.02 37.06 3.80
CA ASP A 260 -8.45 37.24 5.19
C ASP A 260 -9.39 36.14 5.75
N ASP A 261 -9.76 35.09 5.02
CA ASP A 261 -10.66 34.03 5.56
C ASP A 261 -9.94 32.70 5.88
N ASP A 262 -10.26 32.16 7.06
CA ASP A 262 -9.77 30.91 7.67
C ASP A 262 -9.92 29.64 6.80
N ASP A 263 -10.43 29.72 5.57
CA ASP A 263 -10.90 28.58 4.75
C ASP A 263 -9.95 28.15 3.62
N GLU A 264 -8.78 28.78 3.47
CA GLU A 264 -7.75 28.37 2.50
C GLU A 264 -7.46 26.86 2.58
N GLY A 265 -7.64 26.14 1.48
CA GLY A 265 -7.35 24.71 1.39
C GLY A 265 -8.32 23.76 2.11
N LYS A 266 -9.37 24.26 2.78
CA LYS A 266 -10.41 23.42 3.41
C LYS A 266 -11.42 22.88 2.39
N VAL A 267 -11.86 23.74 1.47
CA VAL A 267 -12.76 23.34 0.38
C VAL A 267 -11.93 22.94 -0.84
N GLN A 268 -12.12 21.72 -1.32
CA GLN A 268 -11.28 21.15 -2.38
C GLN A 268 -12.13 20.63 -3.53
N ARG A 269 -11.55 20.69 -4.72
CA ARG A 269 -12.03 19.98 -5.90
C ARG A 269 -11.21 18.70 -6.05
N VAL A 270 -11.84 17.56 -5.81
CA VAL A 270 -11.19 16.25 -5.95
C VAL A 270 -11.72 15.58 -7.21
N LYS A 271 -10.82 15.04 -8.03
CA LYS A 271 -11.16 14.20 -9.19
C LYS A 271 -10.71 12.77 -8.88
N LEU A 272 -11.57 11.80 -9.13
CA LEU A 272 -11.22 10.39 -9.16
C LEU A 272 -11.17 9.96 -10.63
N ILE A 273 -9.95 9.73 -11.12
CA ILE A 273 -9.65 9.30 -12.49
C ILE A 273 -9.46 7.80 -12.47
N MET A 274 -10.28 7.06 -13.21
CA MET A 274 -10.32 5.60 -13.20
C MET A 274 -10.08 5.08 -14.62
N LYS A 275 -9.02 4.28 -14.81
CA LYS A 275 -8.72 3.70 -16.13
C LYS A 275 -9.78 2.67 -16.54
N GLU A 276 -10.13 2.70 -17.81
CA GLU A 276 -11.01 1.70 -18.42
C GLU A 276 -10.25 0.46 -18.87
N GLY A 277 -10.97 -0.65 -19.04
CA GLY A 277 -10.40 -1.92 -19.51
C GLY A 277 -9.50 -2.65 -18.52
N VAL A 278 -9.41 -2.17 -17.27
CA VAL A 278 -8.66 -2.85 -16.21
C VAL A 278 -9.45 -4.07 -15.71
N LYS A 279 -8.83 -5.24 -15.73
CA LYS A 279 -9.48 -6.50 -15.35
C LYS A 279 -9.95 -6.46 -13.89
N HIS A 280 -11.20 -6.83 -13.66
CA HIS A 280 -11.85 -6.83 -12.33
C HIS A 280 -11.99 -5.45 -11.67
N PHE A 281 -11.83 -4.36 -12.44
CA PHE A 281 -12.07 -3.00 -11.98
C PHE A 281 -13.11 -2.35 -12.89
N ALA A 282 -14.29 -2.08 -12.33
CA ALA A 282 -15.35 -1.35 -13.00
C ALA A 282 -15.36 0.09 -12.46
N PRO A 283 -15.07 1.11 -13.29
CA PRO A 283 -15.12 2.50 -12.86
C PRO A 283 -16.48 2.89 -12.27
N ALA A 284 -16.46 3.70 -11.22
CA ALA A 284 -17.68 4.31 -10.71
C ALA A 284 -18.25 5.29 -11.75
N TYR A 285 -19.58 5.42 -11.77
CA TYR A 285 -20.28 6.36 -12.64
C TYR A 285 -21.39 7.09 -11.87
N LEU A 286 -21.86 8.21 -12.44
CA LEU A 286 -22.95 9.00 -11.90
C LEU A 286 -24.12 8.97 -12.88
N PHE A 287 -25.28 8.46 -12.45
CA PHE A 287 -26.53 8.31 -13.21
C PHE A 287 -26.46 7.47 -14.49
N ASP A 288 -25.71 7.90 -15.51
CA ASP A 288 -25.65 7.28 -16.84
C ASP A 288 -24.20 7.07 -17.26
N GLU A 289 -23.80 5.80 -17.35
CA GLU A 289 -22.42 5.40 -17.64
C GLU A 289 -22.00 5.86 -19.04
N GLY A 290 -20.84 6.51 -19.12
CA GLY A 290 -20.27 7.01 -20.37
C GLY A 290 -20.72 8.41 -20.78
N SER A 291 -21.72 8.98 -20.11
CA SER A 291 -22.21 10.33 -20.37
C SER A 291 -21.35 11.43 -19.70
N THR A 292 -21.62 12.69 -20.04
CA THR A 292 -21.07 13.87 -19.36
C THR A 292 -22.15 14.52 -18.52
N ILE A 293 -21.98 14.55 -17.20
CA ILE A 293 -22.95 15.02 -16.22
C ILE A 293 -22.31 16.06 -15.29
N SER A 294 -23.07 17.10 -14.97
CA SER A 294 -22.80 17.96 -13.82
C SER A 294 -24.03 17.98 -12.92
N TRP A 295 -23.83 17.77 -11.62
CA TRP A 295 -24.93 17.64 -10.67
C TRP A 295 -24.65 18.40 -9.38
N ILE A 296 -25.61 19.23 -8.98
CA ILE A 296 -25.62 19.91 -7.69
C ILE A 296 -26.74 19.27 -6.87
N PRO A 297 -26.42 18.46 -5.83
CA PRO A 297 -27.43 17.77 -5.04
C PRO A 297 -28.18 18.71 -4.08
N CYS A 298 -27.57 19.86 -3.77
CA CYS A 298 -28.11 20.84 -2.84
C CYS A 298 -29.41 21.44 -3.37
N GLY A 299 -30.47 21.34 -2.59
CA GLY A 299 -31.81 21.77 -2.98
C GLY A 299 -32.84 21.48 -1.91
N ARG A 300 -34.11 21.37 -2.27
CA ARG A 300 -35.21 21.25 -1.30
C ARG A 300 -35.08 20.05 -0.34
N LYS A 301 -34.54 18.92 -0.82
CA LYS A 301 -34.41 17.68 -0.03
C LYS A 301 -33.05 17.54 0.66
N LEU A 302 -32.08 18.38 0.30
CA LEU A 302 -30.73 18.35 0.84
C LEU A 302 -30.23 19.78 1.00
N SER A 303 -30.39 20.32 2.21
CA SER A 303 -29.87 21.64 2.56
C SER A 303 -28.35 21.58 2.71
N CYS A 304 -27.65 22.50 2.08
CA CYS A 304 -26.20 22.66 2.21
C CYS A 304 -25.89 24.08 2.67
N SER A 305 -24.91 24.25 3.54
CA SER A 305 -24.28 25.55 3.77
C SER A 305 -23.49 25.96 2.52
N TYR A 306 -23.21 27.26 2.40
CA TYR A 306 -22.25 27.76 1.41
C TYR A 306 -20.89 27.05 1.56
N PRO A 307 -20.17 26.73 0.46
CA PRO A 307 -20.50 26.94 -0.96
C PRO A 307 -21.31 25.80 -1.60
N GLY A 308 -21.78 24.84 -0.80
CA GLY A 308 -22.50 23.67 -1.26
C GLY A 308 -21.58 22.57 -1.80
N ILE A 309 -22.16 21.68 -2.62
CA ILE A 309 -21.47 20.52 -3.20
C ILE A 309 -21.79 20.49 -4.69
N LYS A 310 -20.80 20.12 -5.52
CA LYS A 310 -20.98 19.91 -6.95
C LYS A 310 -20.22 18.66 -7.38
N PHE A 311 -20.92 17.75 -8.07
CA PHE A 311 -20.36 16.58 -8.72
C PHE A 311 -20.24 16.82 -10.23
N ALA A 312 -19.26 16.16 -10.84
CA ALA A 312 -19.11 16.07 -12.28
C ALA A 312 -18.71 14.63 -12.64
N TYR A 313 -19.22 14.13 -13.76
CA TYR A 313 -18.84 12.83 -14.30
C TYR A 313 -18.64 12.96 -15.80
N PHE A 314 -17.55 12.43 -16.35
CA PHE A 314 -17.29 12.51 -17.79
C PHE A 314 -16.27 11.48 -18.29
N PRO A 315 -16.38 11.00 -19.55
CA PRO A 315 -15.29 10.36 -20.27
C PRO A 315 -14.09 11.29 -20.43
N ASP A 316 -12.88 10.73 -20.37
CA ASP A 316 -11.63 11.46 -20.58
C ASP A 316 -10.56 10.55 -21.20
N THR A 317 -9.49 11.16 -21.70
CA THR A 317 -8.27 10.46 -22.11
C THR A 317 -7.12 10.87 -21.21
N TYR A 318 -6.64 9.93 -20.39
CA TYR A 318 -5.56 10.16 -19.43
C TYR A 318 -4.29 9.43 -19.87
N PHE A 319 -3.25 10.20 -20.26
CA PHE A 319 -2.00 9.67 -20.83
C PHE A 319 -2.22 8.70 -22.02
N GLY A 320 -3.14 9.06 -22.92
CA GLY A 320 -3.45 8.27 -24.12
C GLY A 320 -4.26 6.99 -23.86
N ARG A 321 -4.82 6.82 -22.64
CA ARG A 321 -5.71 5.73 -22.30
C ARG A 321 -7.09 6.26 -21.94
N GLU A 322 -8.13 5.50 -22.26
CA GLU A 322 -9.51 5.83 -21.87
C GLU A 322 -9.65 5.77 -20.34
N ALA A 323 -10.32 6.78 -19.79
CA ALA A 323 -10.57 6.90 -18.36
C ALA A 323 -11.94 7.55 -18.10
N ARG A 324 -12.50 7.23 -16.92
CA ARG A 324 -13.66 7.93 -16.37
C ARG A 324 -13.22 8.87 -15.26
N ASN A 325 -13.72 10.09 -15.28
CA ASN A 325 -13.57 11.05 -14.17
C ASN A 325 -14.88 11.14 -13.40
N THR A 326 -14.81 11.10 -12.08
CA THR A 326 -15.90 11.45 -11.13
C THR A 326 -15.42 12.47 -10.11
#